data_AF-A0A1W9V828-F1
#
_entry.id   AF-A0A1W9V828-F1
#
_cell.length_a   1.000
_cell.length_b   1.000
_cell.length_c   1.000
_cell.angle_alpha   90.00
_cell.angle_beta   90.00
_cell.angle_gamma   90.00
#
_symmetry.space_group_name_H-M   'P 1'
#
loop_
_entity.id
_entity.type
_entity.pdbx_description
1 polymer ?
#
loop_
_entity_poly.entity_id
_entity_poly.type
_entity_poly.pdbx_seq_one_letter_code
_entity_poly.pdbx_strand_id
1 'polypeptide(L)'
;MPGQFKMTAELMDQIIFGMENQKKELLLDSESGLIVQKTFLSKEDLAAGDAEERYFQLPEWKPSDGFRLMEGFAGALKNPIYRERLREILSSGRGVFRGFKNVLKERPDLEKKWFLYKERQMKQRVREWYSDLCGYWDVRDAGDEPVDTEDLFLGDFSVQIRKGDDPEILQYRQDFFDELYREYSENLQRILVRKNDWRGRCPDLALKAVTPGGVVGGILTAFFDESGGQLFLFIDSLYILPEFRGAGIASGLVDYTAGIAYEKTVTNLFCFIQAEGDVMLENLKRKGFKLFRQTLELDVPSWFSETGHSLK
;
A
#
# COMPACT_ATOMS: atom_id res chain seq x y z
N MET A 1 -18.26 23.57 -1.98
CA MET A 1 -18.46 22.11 -1.85
C MET A 1 -18.54 21.84 -0.36
N PRO A 2 -19.71 21.57 0.23
CA PRO A 2 -19.78 21.28 1.66
C PRO A 2 -19.24 19.87 1.92
N GLY A 3 -18.37 19.70 2.92
CA GLY A 3 -18.01 18.39 3.47
C GLY A 3 -16.63 17.80 3.14
N GLN A 4 -15.96 18.23 2.07
CA GLN A 4 -14.62 17.69 1.73
C GLN A 4 -13.52 18.45 2.49
N PHE A 5 -12.74 17.74 3.30
CA PHE A 5 -11.58 18.29 4.03
C PHE A 5 -10.32 17.51 3.68
N LYS A 6 -9.15 18.16 3.70
CA LYS A 6 -7.86 17.49 3.45
C LYS A 6 -7.31 16.90 4.74
N MET A 7 -6.86 15.65 4.69
CA MET A 7 -6.15 15.00 5.80
C MET A 7 -4.75 15.61 5.98
N THR A 8 -4.59 16.50 6.97
CA THR A 8 -3.28 17.03 7.39
C THR A 8 -2.71 16.25 8.57
N ALA A 9 -1.41 16.41 8.86
CA ALA A 9 -0.77 15.76 10.01
C ALA A 9 -1.37 16.22 11.34
N GLU A 10 -1.68 17.52 11.45
CA GLU A 10 -2.29 18.10 12.63
C GLU A 10 -3.70 17.57 12.85
N LEU A 11 -4.49 17.43 11.78
CA LEU A 11 -5.83 16.88 11.86
C LEU A 11 -5.80 15.39 12.24
N MET A 12 -4.86 14.63 11.68
CA MET A 12 -4.65 13.22 12.03
C MET A 12 -4.37 13.05 13.52
N ASP A 13 -3.47 13.86 14.08
CA ASP A 13 -3.15 13.81 15.51
C ASP A 13 -4.36 14.21 16.39
N GLN A 14 -5.17 15.18 15.95
CA GLN A 14 -6.41 15.54 16.64
C GLN A 14 -7.45 14.42 16.62
N ILE A 15 -7.62 13.72 15.49
CA ILE A 15 -8.53 12.58 15.36
C ILE A 15 -8.06 11.44 16.27
N ILE A 16 -6.76 11.11 16.27
CA ILE A 16 -6.19 10.08 17.15
C ILE A 16 -6.46 10.43 18.61
N PHE A 17 -6.23 11.69 18.99
CA PHE A 17 -6.54 12.16 20.35
C PHE A 17 -8.03 11.99 20.69
N GLY A 18 -8.92 12.30 19.73
CA GLY A 18 -10.35 12.11 19.87
C GLY A 18 -10.76 10.65 20.03
N MET A 19 -10.19 9.73 19.25
CA MET A 19 -10.42 8.29 19.34
C MET A 19 -10.07 7.73 20.73
N GLU A 20 -8.95 8.17 21.30
CA GLU A 20 -8.54 7.72 22.63
C GLU A 20 -9.43 8.27 23.75
N ASN A 21 -10.15 9.37 23.49
CA ASN A 21 -11.04 10.02 24.43
C ASN A 21 -12.46 9.44 24.40
N GLN A 22 -12.59 8.19 24.82
CA GLN A 22 -13.85 7.44 24.86
C GLN A 22 -14.92 7.98 25.85
N LYS A 23 -14.66 9.09 26.54
CA LYS A 23 -15.58 9.68 27.53
C LYS A 23 -16.54 10.69 26.93
N LYS A 24 -16.27 11.18 25.73
CA LYS A 24 -16.99 12.29 25.10
C LYS A 24 -17.37 11.90 23.68
N GLU A 25 -18.57 12.25 23.25
CA GLU A 25 -18.97 12.15 21.84
C GLU A 25 -18.33 13.32 21.08
N LEU A 26 -17.29 13.00 20.31
CA LEU A 26 -16.51 13.94 19.52
C LEU A 26 -16.83 13.77 18.04
N LEU A 27 -16.91 14.89 17.34
CA LEU A 27 -17.21 15.00 15.91
C LEU A 27 -16.11 15.82 15.25
N LEU A 28 -15.81 15.53 13.99
CA LEU A 28 -15.00 16.40 13.15
C LEU A 28 -15.93 17.36 12.40
N ASP A 29 -15.71 18.66 12.56
CA ASP A 29 -16.33 19.70 11.73
C ASP A 29 -15.47 19.90 10.47
N SER A 30 -16.00 19.55 9.30
CA SER A 30 -15.28 19.62 8.03
C SER A 30 -15.04 21.06 7.54
N GLU A 31 -15.84 22.03 7.99
CA GLU A 31 -15.64 23.44 7.63
C GLU A 31 -14.47 24.06 8.38
N SER A 32 -14.38 23.79 9.68
CA SER A 32 -13.31 24.33 10.52
C SER A 32 -12.07 23.45 10.58
N GLY A 33 -12.20 22.16 10.24
CA GLY A 33 -11.13 21.17 10.36
C GLY A 33 -10.79 20.84 11.81
N LEU A 34 -11.74 21.02 12.74
CA LEU A 34 -11.53 20.86 14.18
C LEU A 34 -12.43 19.80 14.79
N ILE A 35 -11.94 19.20 15.88
CA ILE A 35 -12.71 18.24 16.68
C ILE A 35 -13.58 18.98 17.70
N VAL A 36 -14.90 18.85 17.56
CA VAL A 36 -15.92 19.47 18.43
C VAL A 36 -16.64 18.43 19.28
N GLN A 37 -17.08 18.83 20.47
CA GLN A 37 -17.94 17.97 21.30
C GLN A 37 -19.38 18.13 20.86
N LYS A 38 -20.06 17.02 20.60
CA LYS A 38 -21.47 17.02 20.17
C LYS A 38 -22.40 17.72 21.16
N THR A 39 -22.07 17.71 22.46
CA THR A 39 -22.84 18.41 23.51
C THR A 39 -22.80 19.93 23.40
N PHE A 40 -21.86 20.50 22.65
CA PHE A 40 -21.77 21.95 22.42
C PHE A 40 -22.47 22.39 21.13
N LEU A 41 -22.99 21.46 20.33
CA LEU A 41 -23.80 21.75 19.16
C LEU A 41 -25.26 21.91 19.60
N SER A 42 -25.92 22.95 19.10
CA SER A 42 -27.35 23.14 19.36
C SER A 42 -28.17 22.09 18.60
N LYS A 43 -29.43 21.89 19.00
CA LYS A 43 -30.34 21.01 18.26
C LYS A 43 -30.62 21.53 16.86
N GLU A 44 -30.51 22.83 16.64
CA GLU A 44 -30.67 23.49 15.34
C GLU A 44 -29.46 23.21 14.44
N ASP A 45 -28.24 23.22 14.99
CA ASP A 45 -27.00 22.87 14.26
C ASP A 45 -26.97 21.41 13.81
N LEU A 46 -27.55 20.51 14.61
CA LEU A 46 -27.63 19.07 14.32
C LEU A 46 -28.84 18.68 13.46
N ALA A 47 -29.84 19.57 13.34
CA ALA A 47 -31.05 19.35 12.53
C ALA A 47 -31.01 20.08 11.19
N ALA A 48 -29.95 20.85 10.92
CA ALA A 48 -29.70 21.46 9.63
C ALA A 48 -29.55 20.37 8.55
N GLY A 49 -30.10 20.61 7.35
CA GLY A 49 -30.15 19.62 6.27
C GLY A 49 -28.77 19.18 5.74
N ASP A 50 -27.72 19.93 6.08
CA ASP A 50 -26.31 19.70 5.77
C ASP A 50 -25.48 19.21 6.97
N ALA A 51 -26.09 18.99 8.14
CA ALA A 51 -25.38 18.61 9.36
C ALA A 51 -24.60 17.29 9.22
N GLU A 52 -25.14 16.32 8.46
CA GLU A 52 -24.48 15.04 8.16
C GLU A 52 -23.29 15.20 7.18
N GLU A 53 -23.26 16.30 6.42
CA GLU A 53 -22.18 16.63 5.48
C GLU A 53 -21.09 17.47 6.13
N ARG A 54 -21.42 18.13 7.23
CA ARG A 54 -20.51 18.98 7.99
C ARG A 54 -19.83 18.24 9.16
N TYR A 55 -20.58 17.43 9.90
CA TYR A 55 -20.08 16.82 11.13
C TYR A 55 -19.88 15.30 10.98
N PHE A 56 -18.62 14.87 10.97
CA PHE A 56 -18.25 13.46 10.81
C PHE A 56 -17.95 12.78 12.15
N GLN A 57 -18.46 11.56 12.34
CA GLN A 57 -18.07 10.72 13.48
C GLN A 57 -16.62 10.27 13.33
N LEU A 58 -15.86 10.33 14.41
CA LEU A 58 -14.48 9.83 14.43
C LEU A 58 -14.44 8.29 14.29
N PRO A 59 -13.30 7.70 13.87
CA PRO A 59 -13.17 6.26 13.80
C PRO A 59 -13.48 5.61 15.16
N GLU A 60 -14.26 4.54 15.14
CA GLU A 60 -14.64 3.87 16.38
C GLU A 60 -13.41 3.24 17.05
N TRP A 61 -13.22 3.56 18.33
CA TRP A 61 -12.12 3.04 19.14
C TRP A 61 -12.64 2.45 20.45
N LYS A 62 -12.67 1.12 20.54
CA LYS A 62 -13.14 0.39 21.73
C LYS A 62 -11.98 -0.04 22.62
N PRO A 63 -12.22 -0.30 23.92
CA PRO A 63 -11.23 -0.91 24.80
C PRO A 63 -10.63 -2.21 24.25
N SER A 64 -11.44 -3.00 23.51
CA SER A 64 -10.98 -4.22 22.83
C SER A 64 -9.94 -3.95 21.74
N ASP A 65 -10.03 -2.82 21.04
CA ASP A 65 -9.04 -2.43 20.01
C ASP A 65 -7.72 -2.05 20.66
N GLY A 66 -7.78 -1.32 21.77
CA GLY A 66 -6.60 -1.03 22.60
C GLY A 66 -5.93 -2.29 23.15
N PHE A 67 -6.71 -3.32 23.49
CA PHE A 67 -6.18 -4.62 23.92
C PHE A 67 -5.50 -5.37 22.77
N ARG A 68 -6.15 -5.48 21.60
CA ARG A 68 -5.55 -6.10 20.39
C ARG A 68 -4.26 -5.40 19.97
N LEU A 69 -4.20 -4.08 20.12
CA LEU A 69 -2.99 -3.31 19.86
C LEU A 69 -1.83 -3.71 20.80
N MET A 70 -2.13 -3.93 22.08
CA MET A 70 -1.13 -4.43 23.05
C MET A 70 -0.67 -5.85 22.72
N GLU A 71 -1.58 -6.74 22.29
CA GLU A 71 -1.24 -8.09 21.85
C GLU A 71 -0.34 -8.09 20.61
N GLY A 72 -0.68 -7.28 19.60
CA GLY A 72 0.12 -7.12 18.39
C GLY A 72 1.53 -6.62 18.70
N PHE A 73 1.67 -5.65 19.60
CA PHE A 73 2.98 -5.17 20.04
C PHE A 73 3.78 -6.26 20.75
N ALA A 74 3.16 -6.96 21.71
CA ALA A 74 3.82 -8.03 22.44
C ALA A 74 4.31 -9.13 21.47
N GLY A 75 3.50 -9.50 20.47
CA GLY A 75 3.86 -10.46 19.42
C GLY A 75 5.04 -10.03 18.54
N ALA A 76 5.16 -8.74 18.22
CA ALA A 76 6.21 -8.19 17.37
C ALA A 76 7.57 -8.00 18.07
N LEU A 77 7.65 -8.11 19.40
CA LEU A 77 8.89 -7.90 20.14
C LEU A 77 9.92 -9.01 19.92
N LYS A 78 11.14 -8.67 19.50
CA LYS A 78 12.24 -9.64 19.33
C LYS A 78 12.80 -10.19 20.66
N ASN A 79 12.72 -9.44 21.75
CA ASN A 79 13.24 -9.87 23.05
C ASN A 79 12.27 -10.88 23.70
N PRO A 80 12.68 -12.15 23.90
CA PRO A 80 11.79 -13.20 24.39
C PRO A 80 11.33 -12.98 25.84
N ILE A 81 12.15 -12.37 26.69
CA ILE A 81 11.83 -12.15 28.11
C ILE A 81 10.68 -11.15 28.24
N TYR A 82 10.77 -10.01 27.54
CA TYR A 82 9.72 -8.99 27.59
C TYR A 82 8.49 -9.37 26.77
N ARG A 83 8.67 -10.13 25.69
CA ARG A 83 7.55 -10.74 24.95
C ARG A 83 6.70 -11.60 25.88
N GLU A 84 7.32 -12.53 26.59
CA GLU A 84 6.60 -13.45 27.46
C GLU A 84 5.96 -12.72 28.64
N ARG A 85 6.70 -11.83 29.29
CA ARG A 85 6.18 -11.02 30.39
C ARG A 85 4.97 -10.15 30.01
N LEU A 86 4.98 -9.56 28.81
CA LEU A 86 3.83 -8.79 28.32
C LEU A 86 2.65 -9.71 27.97
N ARG A 87 2.90 -10.91 27.42
CA ARG A 87 1.85 -11.91 27.16
C ARG A 87 1.20 -12.39 28.44
N GLU A 88 1.96 -12.72 29.48
CA GLU A 88 1.44 -13.09 30.79
C GLU A 88 0.50 -12.01 31.36
N ILE A 89 0.87 -10.74 31.22
CA ILE A 89 0.04 -9.61 31.64
C ILE A 89 -1.26 -9.54 30.82
N LEU A 90 -1.19 -9.75 29.50
CA LEU A 90 -2.35 -9.75 28.61
C LEU A 90 -3.30 -10.92 28.90
N SER A 91 -2.75 -12.07 29.31
CA SER A 91 -3.52 -13.26 29.72
C SER A 91 -4.08 -13.18 31.14
N SER A 92 -3.67 -12.22 31.97
CA SER A 92 -4.08 -12.13 33.37
C SER A 92 -5.54 -11.68 33.59
N GLY A 93 -6.20 -11.16 32.54
CA GLY A 93 -7.63 -10.79 32.51
C GLY A 93 -8.04 -9.57 33.36
N ARG A 94 -7.25 -9.18 34.38
CA ARG A 94 -7.52 -8.00 35.23
C ARG A 94 -6.33 -7.07 35.28
N GLY A 95 -6.58 -5.77 35.13
CA GLY A 95 -5.54 -4.74 35.26
C GLY A 95 -4.52 -4.72 34.12
N VAL A 96 -4.81 -5.39 33.00
CA VAL A 96 -3.95 -5.54 31.81
C VAL A 96 -3.33 -4.22 31.37
N PHE A 97 -4.15 -3.19 31.16
CA PHE A 97 -3.69 -1.87 30.71
C PHE A 97 -2.71 -1.21 31.68
N ARG A 98 -2.92 -1.38 32.99
CA ARG A 98 -2.03 -0.83 34.02
C ARG A 98 -0.74 -1.65 34.12
N GLY A 99 -0.85 -2.98 34.11
CA GLY A 99 0.29 -3.90 34.12
C GLY A 99 1.20 -3.69 32.92
N PHE A 100 0.62 -3.56 31.73
CA PHE A 100 1.34 -3.32 30.48
C PHE A 100 2.13 -2.01 30.56
N LYS A 101 1.50 -0.91 30.99
CA LYS A 101 2.17 0.39 31.20
C LYS A 101 3.28 0.31 32.24
N ASN A 102 3.11 -0.48 33.30
CA ASN A 102 4.15 -0.65 34.32
C ASN A 102 5.41 -1.30 33.73
N VAL A 103 5.25 -2.34 32.90
CA VAL A 103 6.40 -2.98 32.23
C VAL A 103 7.10 -2.04 31.26
N LEU A 104 6.36 -1.19 30.54
CA LEU A 104 6.97 -0.19 29.66
C LEU A 104 7.82 0.81 30.46
N LYS A 105 7.35 1.28 31.61
CA LYS A 105 8.07 2.24 32.46
C LYS A 105 9.40 1.72 33.00
N GLU A 106 9.57 0.41 33.10
CA GLU A 106 10.82 -0.20 33.54
C GLU A 106 11.94 -0.07 32.48
N ARG A 107 11.59 0.18 31.21
CA ARG A 107 12.54 0.27 30.08
C ARG A 107 12.14 1.39 29.11
N PRO A 108 12.78 2.57 29.18
CA PRO A 108 12.47 3.71 28.30
C PRO A 108 12.60 3.41 26.80
N ASP A 109 13.48 2.50 26.39
CA ASP A 109 13.61 2.06 24.99
C ASP A 109 12.44 1.18 24.52
N LEU A 110 11.88 0.36 25.41
CA LEU A 110 10.70 -0.46 25.14
C LEU A 110 9.45 0.42 25.06
N GLU A 111 9.36 1.41 25.94
CA GLU A 111 8.31 2.43 25.93
C GLU A 111 8.34 3.26 24.64
N LYS A 112 9.51 3.71 24.17
CA LYS A 112 9.65 4.37 22.87
C LYS A 112 9.17 3.50 21.71
N LYS A 113 9.53 2.21 21.70
CA LYS A 113 9.08 1.25 20.69
C LYS A 113 7.56 1.07 20.71
N TRP A 114 6.96 1.05 21.90
CA TRP A 114 5.51 0.99 22.07
C TRP A 114 4.84 2.24 21.48
N PHE A 115 5.34 3.44 21.79
CA PHE A 115 4.76 4.67 21.25
C PHE A 115 4.81 4.72 19.73
N LEU A 116 5.95 4.37 19.12
CA LEU A 116 6.08 4.30 17.66
C LEU A 116 5.13 3.26 17.03
N TYR A 117 5.00 2.09 17.65
CA TYR A 117 4.10 1.05 17.19
C TYR A 117 2.64 1.48 17.29
N LYS A 118 2.24 2.02 18.44
CA LYS A 118 0.90 2.56 18.68
C LYS A 118 0.57 3.66 17.69
N GLU A 119 1.46 4.63 17.53
CA GLU A 119 1.27 5.76 16.62
C GLU A 119 1.02 5.27 15.18
N ARG A 120 1.83 4.33 14.69
CA ARG A 120 1.66 3.73 13.36
C ARG A 120 0.28 3.10 13.18
N GLN A 121 -0.15 2.29 14.14
CA GLN A 121 -1.44 1.58 14.08
C GLN A 121 -2.63 2.53 14.20
N MET A 122 -2.52 3.56 15.05
CA MET A 122 -3.56 4.59 15.18
C MET A 122 -3.68 5.41 13.90
N LYS A 123 -2.56 5.83 13.31
CA LYS A 123 -2.53 6.55 12.03
C LYS A 123 -3.13 5.71 10.91
N GLN A 124 -2.80 4.41 10.86
CA GLN A 124 -3.39 3.49 9.89
C GLN A 124 -4.92 3.42 9.99
N ARG A 125 -5.46 3.31 11.21
CA ARG A 125 -6.92 3.28 11.42
C ARG A 125 -7.60 4.58 11.00
N VAL A 126 -6.98 5.74 11.25
CA VAL A 126 -7.49 7.04 10.79
C VAL A 126 -7.48 7.13 9.26
N ARG A 127 -6.44 6.60 8.61
CA ARG A 127 -6.37 6.56 7.14
C ARG A 127 -7.45 5.66 6.53
N GLU A 128 -7.69 4.48 7.10
CA GLU A 128 -8.76 3.59 6.68
C GLU A 128 -10.13 4.28 6.77
N TRP A 129 -10.42 4.90 7.92
CA TRP A 129 -11.65 5.69 8.10
C TRP A 129 -11.77 6.86 7.12
N TYR A 130 -10.68 7.59 6.87
CA TYR A 130 -10.69 8.70 5.91
C TYR A 130 -10.87 8.21 4.47
N SER A 131 -10.26 7.07 4.12
CA SER A 131 -10.47 6.41 2.83
C SER A 131 -11.91 5.98 2.65
N ASP A 132 -12.54 5.42 3.68
CA ASP A 132 -13.96 5.06 3.65
C ASP A 132 -14.80 6.33 3.39
N LEU A 133 -14.54 7.43 4.11
CA LEU A 133 -15.22 8.72 3.92
C LEU A 133 -15.04 9.28 2.49
N CYS A 134 -13.83 9.25 1.94
CA CYS A 134 -13.58 9.66 0.57
C CYS A 134 -14.34 8.78 -0.43
N GLY A 135 -14.36 7.46 -0.22
CA GLY A 135 -15.17 6.55 -1.03
C GLY A 135 -16.66 6.87 -0.97
N TYR A 136 -17.18 7.26 0.19
CA TYR A 136 -18.56 7.75 0.34
C TYR A 136 -18.81 9.10 -0.37
N TRP A 137 -17.82 9.99 -0.42
CA TRP A 137 -17.92 11.25 -1.18
C TRP A 137 -17.91 11.01 -2.69
N ASP A 138 -17.12 10.05 -3.17
CA ASP A 138 -17.01 9.68 -4.58
C ASP A 138 -18.31 9.03 -5.12
N VAL A 139 -18.97 8.20 -4.30
CA VAL A 139 -20.27 7.57 -4.61
C VAL A 139 -21.42 8.59 -4.73
N ARG A 140 -21.28 9.79 -4.14
CA ARG A 140 -22.33 10.82 -4.15
C ARG A 140 -22.28 11.74 -5.37
N ASP A 141 -21.10 11.95 -5.95
CA ASP A 141 -20.91 12.78 -7.16
C ASP A 141 -21.05 11.97 -8.47
N ALA A 142 -21.06 10.63 -8.40
CA ALA A 142 -21.22 9.77 -9.56
C ALA A 142 -22.65 9.23 -9.71
N GLY A 143 -23.42 9.80 -10.65
CA GLY A 143 -24.41 8.98 -11.36
C GLY A 143 -23.68 7.95 -12.23
N ASP A 144 -23.98 6.67 -12.01
CA ASP A 144 -23.51 5.48 -12.76
C ASP A 144 -22.05 5.49 -13.22
N GLU A 145 -21.14 4.98 -12.39
CA GLU A 145 -20.14 3.92 -12.72
C GLU A 145 -19.25 3.60 -11.48
N PRO A 146 -18.79 2.35 -11.28
CA PRO A 146 -18.20 1.89 -10.02
C PRO A 146 -16.77 2.40 -9.77
N VAL A 147 -16.55 2.87 -8.54
CA VAL A 147 -15.36 3.58 -8.04
C VAL A 147 -14.15 2.67 -7.82
N ASP A 148 -12.98 3.15 -8.27
CA ASP A 148 -11.67 2.52 -8.11
C ASP A 148 -11.05 2.79 -6.73
N THR A 149 -10.70 1.73 -6.01
CA THR A 149 -10.20 1.76 -4.63
C THR A 149 -8.69 2.03 -4.56
N GLU A 150 -8.23 3.21 -4.99
CA GLU A 150 -6.78 3.45 -5.18
C GLU A 150 -6.21 4.76 -4.64
N ASP A 151 -6.60 5.15 -3.42
CA ASP A 151 -6.05 6.36 -2.77
C ASP A 151 -5.42 6.10 -1.38
N LEU A 152 -4.74 4.96 -1.21
CA LEU A 152 -4.05 4.56 0.04
C LEU A 152 -2.53 4.78 0.01
N PHE A 153 -1.99 5.57 -0.92
CA PHE A 153 -0.56 5.44 -1.30
C PHE A 153 0.49 6.20 -0.45
N LEU A 154 0.20 7.28 0.27
CA LEU A 154 1.27 8.24 0.63
C LEU A 154 1.62 8.44 2.13
N GLY A 155 1.39 7.45 2.99
CA GLY A 155 1.75 7.56 4.42
C GLY A 155 3.07 6.91 4.82
N ASP A 156 3.36 5.72 4.29
CA ASP A 156 4.36 4.81 4.87
C ASP A 156 5.50 4.45 3.91
N PHE A 157 5.50 4.97 2.68
CA PHE A 157 6.55 4.79 1.68
C PHE A 157 6.82 6.10 0.92
N SER A 158 8.09 6.35 0.65
CA SER A 158 8.58 7.39 -0.25
C SER A 158 9.05 6.75 -1.54
N VAL A 159 8.67 7.32 -2.68
CA VAL A 159 9.22 6.91 -3.98
C VAL A 159 10.49 7.71 -4.24
N GLN A 160 11.56 7.00 -4.53
CA GLN A 160 12.87 7.58 -4.80
C GLN A 160 13.29 7.24 -6.22
N ILE A 161 13.60 8.25 -7.01
CA ILE A 161 14.18 8.07 -8.34
C ILE A 161 15.65 7.68 -8.17
N ARG A 162 16.09 6.68 -8.93
CA ARG A 162 17.45 6.18 -8.98
C ARG A 162 17.93 6.09 -10.42
N LYS A 163 19.25 5.99 -10.57
CA LYS A 163 19.85 5.66 -11.86
C LYS A 163 19.63 4.16 -12.11
N GLY A 164 19.43 3.79 -13.37
CA GLY A 164 19.26 2.38 -13.73
C GLY A 164 20.53 1.52 -13.55
N ASP A 165 21.71 2.14 -13.41
CA ASP A 165 22.99 1.48 -13.17
C ASP A 165 23.29 1.26 -11.67
N ASP A 166 22.36 1.64 -10.79
CA ASP A 166 22.48 1.40 -9.35
C ASP A 166 22.56 -0.11 -9.09
N PRO A 167 23.65 -0.61 -8.46
CA PRO A 167 23.81 -2.03 -8.18
C PRO A 167 22.67 -2.64 -7.38
N GLU A 168 22.06 -1.88 -6.47
CA GLU A 168 20.92 -2.33 -5.66
C GLU A 168 19.70 -2.57 -6.57
N ILE A 169 19.40 -1.65 -7.49
CA ILE A 169 18.31 -1.78 -8.47
C ILE A 169 18.55 -2.97 -9.39
N LEU A 170 19.78 -3.14 -9.90
CA LEU A 170 20.12 -4.25 -10.77
C LEU A 170 19.97 -5.60 -10.07
N GLN A 171 20.31 -5.69 -8.78
CA GLN A 171 20.12 -6.90 -7.99
C GLN A 171 18.65 -7.25 -7.84
N TYR A 172 17.80 -6.30 -7.43
CA TYR A 172 16.37 -6.56 -7.27
C TYR A 172 15.67 -6.86 -8.61
N ARG A 173 16.12 -6.23 -9.70
CA ARG A 173 15.67 -6.55 -11.06
C ARG A 173 16.06 -7.99 -11.43
N GLN A 174 17.23 -8.46 -11.01
CA GLN A 174 17.62 -9.86 -11.18
C GLN A 174 16.72 -10.78 -10.34
N ASP A 175 16.52 -10.46 -9.07
CA ASP A 175 15.67 -11.24 -8.15
C ASP A 175 14.23 -11.39 -8.69
N PHE A 176 13.69 -10.33 -9.31
CA PHE A 176 12.40 -10.36 -10.01
C PHE A 176 12.37 -11.44 -11.09
N PHE A 177 13.39 -11.48 -11.96
CA PHE A 177 13.44 -12.45 -13.05
C PHE A 177 13.71 -13.88 -12.55
N ASP A 178 14.52 -14.03 -11.51
CA ASP A 178 14.81 -15.33 -10.91
C ASP A 178 13.57 -15.88 -10.18
N GLU A 179 12.79 -15.02 -9.53
CA GLU A 179 11.48 -15.39 -8.98
C GLU A 179 10.47 -15.72 -10.07
N LEU A 180 10.40 -14.89 -11.13
CA LEU A 180 9.45 -15.07 -12.21
C LEU A 180 9.66 -16.37 -12.97
N TYR A 181 10.91 -16.76 -13.21
CA TYR A 181 11.21 -17.95 -14.01
C TYR A 181 11.63 -19.17 -13.18
N ARG A 182 11.34 -19.17 -11.87
CA ARG A 182 11.79 -20.21 -10.93
C ARG A 182 11.41 -21.63 -11.36
N GLU A 183 10.26 -21.81 -12.00
CA GLU A 183 9.75 -23.12 -12.41
C GLU A 183 10.34 -23.62 -13.74
N TYR A 184 11.02 -22.75 -14.49
CA TYR A 184 11.65 -23.11 -15.76
C TYR A 184 13.05 -23.69 -15.57
N SER A 185 13.46 -24.56 -16.50
CA SER A 185 14.86 -25.03 -16.55
C SER A 185 15.83 -23.87 -16.76
N GLU A 186 17.04 -23.93 -16.20
CA GLU A 186 18.05 -22.86 -16.35
C GLU A 186 18.27 -22.42 -17.80
N ASN A 187 18.21 -23.34 -18.76
CA ASN A 187 18.39 -23.01 -20.17
C ASN A 187 17.20 -22.22 -20.72
N LEU A 188 15.97 -22.58 -20.35
CA LEU A 188 14.78 -21.86 -20.74
C LEU A 188 14.72 -20.50 -20.04
N GLN A 189 15.05 -20.42 -18.74
CA GLN A 189 15.25 -19.17 -18.03
C GLN A 189 16.19 -18.26 -18.83
N ARG A 190 17.40 -18.72 -19.16
CA ARG A 190 18.38 -17.95 -19.97
C ARG A 190 17.82 -17.49 -21.32
N ILE A 191 16.98 -18.28 -21.98
CA ILE A 191 16.37 -17.91 -23.27
C ILE A 191 15.27 -16.85 -23.07
N LEU A 192 14.35 -17.04 -22.13
CA LEU A 192 13.28 -16.08 -21.81
C LEU A 192 13.87 -14.75 -21.34
N VAL A 193 14.89 -14.84 -20.50
CA VAL A 193 15.75 -13.72 -20.08
C VAL A 193 16.35 -12.99 -21.29
N ARG A 194 16.91 -13.70 -22.28
CA ARG A 194 17.52 -13.10 -23.49
C ARG A 194 16.51 -12.53 -24.47
N LYS A 195 15.32 -13.11 -24.57
CA LYS A 195 14.25 -12.67 -25.47
C LYS A 195 13.45 -11.50 -24.95
N ASN A 196 13.64 -11.11 -23.69
CA ASN A 196 13.07 -9.88 -23.18
C ASN A 196 13.85 -8.70 -23.79
N ASP A 197 13.18 -7.94 -24.67
CA ASP A 197 13.78 -6.99 -25.63
C ASP A 197 14.69 -5.91 -25.00
N TRP A 198 14.58 -5.69 -23.69
CA TRP A 198 15.22 -4.59 -22.97
C TRP A 198 16.36 -5.05 -22.03
N ARG A 199 16.74 -6.33 -22.07
CA ARG A 199 17.83 -6.85 -21.23
C ARG A 199 19.20 -6.55 -21.83
N GLY A 200 20.13 -6.12 -20.97
CA GLY A 200 21.48 -5.67 -21.34
C GLY A 200 21.63 -4.15 -21.44
N ARG A 201 20.51 -3.42 -21.46
CA ARG A 201 20.50 -1.97 -21.27
C ARG A 201 20.26 -1.61 -19.80
N CYS A 202 20.92 -0.53 -19.39
CA CYS A 202 20.60 0.20 -18.18
C CYS A 202 19.19 0.80 -18.34
N PRO A 203 18.25 0.56 -17.39
CA PRO A 203 16.96 1.24 -17.39
C PRO A 203 17.14 2.75 -17.44
N ASP A 204 16.28 3.41 -18.22
CA ASP A 204 16.26 4.88 -18.30
C ASP A 204 15.60 5.48 -17.05
N LEU A 205 14.70 4.72 -16.42
CA LEU A 205 14.04 5.07 -15.18
C LEU A 205 14.11 3.90 -14.20
N ALA A 206 14.53 4.19 -12.97
CA ALA A 206 14.43 3.28 -11.84
C ALA A 206 13.78 3.98 -10.66
N LEU A 207 12.75 3.35 -10.09
CA LEU A 207 12.02 3.82 -8.93
C LEU A 207 12.20 2.83 -7.78
N LYS A 208 12.38 3.36 -6.58
CA LYS A 208 12.46 2.58 -5.34
C LYS A 208 11.41 3.09 -4.35
N ALA A 209 10.49 2.24 -3.94
CA ALA A 209 9.58 2.51 -2.83
C ALA A 209 10.27 2.16 -1.51
N VAL A 210 10.43 3.13 -0.62
CA VAL A 210 11.20 2.99 0.62
C VAL A 210 10.39 3.48 1.81
N THR A 211 10.32 2.67 2.86
CA THR A 211 9.75 3.10 4.15
C THR A 211 10.54 4.26 4.78
N PRO A 212 9.96 5.03 5.71
CA PRO A 212 10.70 6.01 6.51
C PRO A 212 11.92 5.42 7.24
N GLY A 213 11.91 4.12 7.53
CA GLY A 213 13.02 3.40 8.15
C GLY A 213 14.13 2.99 7.19
N GLY A 214 14.05 3.37 5.91
CA GLY A 214 15.05 3.03 4.88
C GLY A 214 14.90 1.63 4.27
N VAL A 215 13.88 0.87 4.66
CA VAL A 215 13.63 -0.47 4.12
C VAL A 215 12.95 -0.37 2.75
N VAL A 216 13.47 -1.08 1.75
CA VAL A 216 12.92 -1.18 0.40
C VAL A 216 11.67 -2.06 0.42
N GLY A 217 10.55 -1.53 -0.06
CA GLY A 217 9.29 -2.27 -0.19
C GLY A 217 9.01 -2.76 -1.61
N GLY A 218 9.53 -2.05 -2.62
CA GLY A 218 9.37 -2.46 -4.01
C GLY A 218 10.16 -1.59 -4.97
N ILE A 219 10.34 -2.08 -6.19
CA ILE A 219 11.12 -1.46 -7.25
C ILE A 219 10.35 -1.56 -8.56
N LEU A 220 10.46 -0.51 -9.36
CA LEU A 220 9.98 -0.46 -10.73
C LEU A 220 11.12 0.04 -11.62
N THR A 221 11.35 -0.64 -12.74
CA THR A 221 12.24 -0.15 -13.79
C THR A 221 11.48 0.01 -15.10
N ALA A 222 11.91 0.99 -15.90
CA ALA A 222 11.30 1.28 -17.18
C ALA A 222 12.30 1.85 -18.20
N PHE A 223 11.94 1.74 -19.48
CA PHE A 223 12.68 2.22 -20.63
C PHE A 223 11.85 3.20 -21.44
N PHE A 224 12.49 4.25 -21.94
CA PHE A 224 11.89 5.13 -22.93
C PHE A 224 12.33 4.69 -24.33
N ASP A 225 11.39 4.70 -25.27
CA ASP A 225 11.69 4.47 -26.67
C ASP A 225 10.99 5.53 -27.53
N GLU A 226 11.68 6.05 -28.53
CA GLU A 226 11.15 7.08 -29.42
C GLU A 226 10.99 6.54 -30.82
N SER A 227 9.80 6.66 -31.38
CA SER A 227 9.51 6.21 -32.74
C SER A 227 8.51 7.16 -33.40
N GLY A 228 8.82 7.59 -34.63
CA GLY A 228 7.94 8.48 -35.39
C GLY A 228 7.67 9.84 -34.72
N GLY A 229 8.57 10.32 -33.87
CA GLY A 229 8.40 11.56 -33.09
C GLY A 229 7.46 11.42 -31.88
N GLN A 230 7.09 10.18 -31.52
CA GLN A 230 6.33 9.87 -30.33
C GLN A 230 7.23 9.16 -29.32
N LEU A 231 7.05 9.49 -28.04
CA LEU A 231 7.76 8.87 -26.93
C LEU A 231 6.88 7.80 -26.29
N PHE A 232 7.45 6.63 -26.05
CA PHE A 232 6.80 5.48 -25.44
C PHE A 232 7.54 5.08 -24.17
N LEU A 233 6.81 4.56 -23.18
CA LEU A 233 7.38 4.07 -21.93
C LEU A 233 7.06 2.58 -21.76
N PHE A 234 8.08 1.78 -21.47
CA PHE A 234 7.95 0.35 -21.23
C PHE A 234 8.42 0.01 -19.82
N ILE A 235 7.49 -0.40 -18.95
CA ILE A 235 7.81 -0.95 -17.64
C ILE A 235 8.30 -2.38 -17.86
N ASP A 236 9.57 -2.64 -17.54
CA ASP A 236 10.20 -3.94 -17.75
C ASP A 236 10.22 -4.82 -16.50
N SER A 237 10.25 -4.21 -15.31
CA SER A 237 10.14 -4.93 -14.05
C SER A 237 9.33 -4.13 -13.03
N LEU A 238 8.47 -4.85 -12.30
CA LEU A 238 7.71 -4.35 -11.17
C LEU A 238 7.79 -5.40 -10.06
N TYR A 239 8.69 -5.18 -9.11
CA TYR A 239 8.99 -6.14 -8.06
C TYR A 239 8.62 -5.61 -6.69
N ILE A 240 7.70 -6.30 -6.02
CA ILE A 240 7.34 -6.02 -4.63
C ILE A 240 7.91 -7.13 -3.75
N LEU A 241 8.66 -6.72 -2.72
CA LEU A 241 9.22 -7.67 -1.76
C LEU A 241 8.08 -8.45 -1.10
N PRO A 242 8.23 -9.78 -0.88
CA PRO A 242 7.16 -10.63 -0.38
C PRO A 242 6.46 -10.12 0.89
N GLU A 243 7.25 -9.54 1.80
CA GLU A 243 6.79 -8.99 3.09
C GLU A 243 5.85 -7.78 2.94
N PHE A 244 5.84 -7.15 1.76
CA PHE A 244 5.10 -5.92 1.45
C PHE A 244 4.06 -6.11 0.34
N ARG A 245 3.82 -7.35 -0.11
CA ARG A 245 2.77 -7.64 -1.08
C ARG A 245 1.39 -7.40 -0.47
N GLY A 246 0.45 -6.92 -1.29
CA GLY A 246 -0.89 -6.53 -0.84
C GLY A 246 -0.94 -5.18 -0.11
N ALA A 247 0.18 -4.49 0.07
CA ALA A 247 0.23 -3.16 0.69
C ALA A 247 0.00 -2.00 -0.31
N GLY A 248 -0.48 -2.28 -1.52
CA GLY A 248 -0.73 -1.27 -2.55
C GLY A 248 0.52 -0.68 -3.22
N ILE A 249 1.74 -1.06 -2.83
CA ILE A 249 3.02 -0.50 -3.34
C ILE A 249 3.12 -0.58 -4.88
N ALA A 250 2.67 -1.68 -5.47
CA ALA A 250 2.69 -1.87 -6.92
C ALA A 250 1.86 -0.80 -7.65
N SER A 251 0.65 -0.52 -7.16
CA SER A 251 -0.29 0.41 -7.78
C SER A 251 0.29 1.82 -7.84
N GLY A 252 0.75 2.38 -6.71
CA GLY A 252 1.27 3.75 -6.78
C GLY A 252 2.71 3.87 -7.32
N LEU A 253 3.49 2.79 -7.43
CA LEU A 253 4.69 2.81 -8.29
C LEU A 253 4.28 3.02 -9.75
N VAL A 254 3.20 2.37 -10.19
CA VAL A 254 2.63 2.57 -11.53
C VAL A 254 2.05 3.99 -11.67
N ASP A 255 1.34 4.51 -10.67
CA ASP A 255 0.80 5.89 -10.72
C ASP A 255 1.90 6.95 -10.78
N TYR A 256 2.93 6.80 -9.96
CA TYR A 256 4.09 7.69 -10.00
C TYR A 256 4.78 7.66 -11.37
N THR A 257 4.87 6.46 -11.96
CA THR A 257 5.42 6.26 -13.31
C THR A 257 4.53 6.90 -14.37
N ALA A 258 3.20 6.79 -14.26
CA ALA A 258 2.25 7.44 -15.14
C ALA A 258 2.33 8.98 -15.05
N GLY A 259 2.58 9.53 -13.85
CA GLY A 259 2.86 10.96 -13.67
C GLY A 259 4.11 11.41 -14.42
N ILE A 260 5.22 10.66 -14.30
CA ILE A 260 6.45 10.92 -15.09
C ILE A 260 6.17 10.82 -16.60
N ALA A 261 5.39 9.84 -17.02
CA ALA A 261 5.04 9.64 -18.41
C ALA A 261 4.24 10.84 -18.96
N TYR A 262 3.27 11.35 -18.18
CA TYR A 262 2.49 12.53 -18.51
C TYR A 262 3.36 13.78 -18.66
N GLU A 263 4.24 14.04 -17.69
CA GLU A 263 5.17 15.19 -17.74
C GLU A 263 6.11 15.13 -18.96
N LYS A 264 6.51 13.93 -19.38
CA LYS A 264 7.37 13.71 -20.55
C LYS A 264 6.61 13.59 -21.87
N THR A 265 5.30 13.83 -21.88
CA THR A 265 4.45 13.72 -23.08
C THR A 265 4.53 12.34 -23.77
N VAL A 266 4.69 11.29 -22.96
CA VAL A 266 4.66 9.90 -23.42
C VAL A 266 3.27 9.60 -23.99
N THR A 267 3.24 9.01 -25.19
CA THR A 267 2.00 8.68 -25.90
C THR A 267 1.36 7.40 -25.36
N ASN A 268 2.16 6.37 -25.08
CA ASN A 268 1.67 5.13 -24.47
C ASN A 268 2.65 4.58 -23.45
N LEU A 269 2.09 4.05 -22.36
CA LEU A 269 2.79 3.32 -21.32
C LEU A 269 2.40 1.84 -21.41
N PHE A 270 3.40 0.97 -21.52
CA PHE A 270 3.23 -0.48 -21.57
C PHE A 270 3.75 -1.10 -20.29
N CYS A 271 2.98 -2.03 -19.72
CA CYS A 271 3.39 -2.84 -18.57
C CYS A 271 3.26 -4.32 -18.95
N PHE A 272 4.35 -5.06 -18.83
CA PHE A 272 4.36 -6.49 -19.12
C PHE A 272 4.15 -7.26 -17.82
N ILE A 273 2.92 -7.75 -17.63
CA ILE A 273 2.55 -8.66 -16.52
C ILE A 273 2.48 -10.09 -17.06
N GLN A 274 2.91 -11.06 -16.25
CA GLN A 274 2.85 -12.49 -16.55
C GLN A 274 1.53 -13.13 -16.11
N ALA A 275 1.29 -14.36 -16.57
CA ALA A 275 0.00 -15.03 -16.47
C ALA A 275 -0.50 -15.24 -15.02
N GLU A 276 0.38 -15.44 -14.03
CA GLU A 276 -0.05 -15.57 -12.62
C GLU A 276 -0.40 -14.24 -11.93
N GLY A 277 -0.25 -13.12 -12.62
CA GLY A 277 -0.48 -11.77 -12.09
C GLY A 277 -1.94 -11.31 -12.08
N ASP A 278 -2.91 -12.21 -11.95
CA ASP A 278 -4.35 -11.91 -12.15
C ASP A 278 -4.86 -10.73 -11.31
N VAL A 279 -4.44 -10.64 -10.05
CA VAL A 279 -4.83 -9.55 -9.14
C VAL A 279 -4.28 -8.20 -9.64
N MET A 280 -3.04 -8.18 -10.11
CA MET A 280 -2.41 -6.97 -10.65
C MET A 280 -2.98 -6.62 -12.02
N LEU A 281 -3.32 -7.62 -12.83
CA LEU A 281 -3.94 -7.43 -14.14
C LEU A 281 -5.30 -6.76 -14.02
N GLU A 282 -6.15 -7.23 -13.10
CA GLU A 282 -7.45 -6.61 -12.85
C GLU A 282 -7.29 -5.18 -12.33
N ASN A 283 -6.34 -4.93 -11.45
CA ASN A 283 -6.02 -3.58 -10.97
C ASN A 283 -5.61 -2.64 -12.12
N LEU A 284 -4.66 -3.06 -12.97
CA LEU A 284 -4.24 -2.26 -14.12
C LEU A 284 -5.37 -2.00 -15.12
N LYS A 285 -6.25 -2.97 -15.34
CA LYS A 285 -7.42 -2.79 -16.22
C LYS A 285 -8.33 -1.66 -15.73
N ARG A 286 -8.55 -1.58 -14.41
CA ARG A 286 -9.39 -0.51 -13.84
C ARG A 286 -8.75 0.86 -14.00
N LYS A 287 -7.41 0.94 -13.86
CA LYS A 287 -6.59 2.11 -14.26
C LYS A 287 -6.58 2.43 -15.76
N GLY A 288 -7.36 1.73 -16.58
CA GLY A 288 -7.49 1.98 -18.02
C GLY A 288 -6.44 1.28 -18.90
N PHE A 289 -5.59 0.41 -18.34
CA PHE A 289 -4.71 -0.41 -19.17
C PHE A 289 -5.54 -1.39 -20.02
N LYS A 290 -5.12 -1.55 -21.28
CA LYS A 290 -5.73 -2.51 -22.19
C LYS A 290 -4.75 -3.65 -22.46
N LEU A 291 -5.29 -4.85 -22.61
CA LEU A 291 -4.49 -6.02 -22.97
C LEU A 291 -3.87 -5.79 -24.35
N PHE A 292 -2.54 -5.87 -24.43
CA PHE A 292 -1.79 -5.62 -25.67
C PHE A 292 -1.22 -6.90 -26.30
N ARG A 293 -0.80 -7.90 -25.51
CA ARG A 293 -0.16 -9.15 -25.98
C ARG A 293 -0.48 -10.33 -25.06
N GLN A 294 -0.62 -11.53 -25.63
CA GLN A 294 -0.68 -12.81 -24.92
C GLN A 294 0.34 -13.79 -25.51
N THR A 295 0.96 -14.61 -24.66
CA THR A 295 1.90 -15.66 -25.06
C THR A 295 1.42 -16.99 -24.50
N LEU A 296 1.47 -18.05 -25.29
CA LEU A 296 1.14 -19.41 -24.87
C LEU A 296 2.41 -20.24 -24.85
N GLU A 297 2.55 -21.06 -23.81
CA GLU A 297 3.61 -22.05 -23.70
C GLU A 297 3.08 -23.46 -23.99
N LEU A 298 3.90 -24.26 -24.66
CA LEU A 298 3.66 -25.68 -24.85
C LEU A 298 4.93 -26.46 -24.48
N ASP A 299 4.84 -27.33 -23.48
CA ASP A 299 5.87 -28.33 -23.21
C ASP A 299 5.81 -29.42 -24.30
N VAL A 300 6.68 -29.29 -25.30
CA VAL A 300 6.72 -30.17 -26.46
C VAL A 300 7.02 -31.63 -26.08
N PRO A 301 8.05 -31.95 -25.26
CA PRO A 301 8.25 -33.30 -24.75
C PRO A 301 7.01 -33.91 -24.07
N SER A 302 6.40 -33.19 -23.13
CA SER A 302 5.23 -33.69 -22.39
C SER A 302 4.03 -33.90 -23.33
N TRP A 303 3.80 -32.96 -24.25
CA TRP A 303 2.75 -33.05 -25.27
C TRP A 303 2.86 -34.33 -26.10
N PHE A 304 4.06 -34.66 -26.60
CA PHE A 304 4.24 -35.87 -27.40
C PHE A 304 4.18 -37.16 -26.58
N SER A 305 4.56 -37.12 -25.29
CA SER A 305 4.44 -38.27 -24.40
C SER A 305 2.98 -38.61 -24.04
N GLU A 306 2.12 -37.60 -23.91
CA GLU A 306 0.72 -37.77 -23.51
C GLU A 306 -0.21 -38.01 -24.69
N THR A 307 0.05 -37.38 -25.85
CA THR A 307 -0.81 -37.50 -27.04
C THR A 307 -0.47 -38.70 -27.93
N GLY A 308 0.54 -39.50 -27.58
CA GLY A 308 0.95 -40.70 -28.34
C GLY A 308 1.38 -40.42 -29.79
N HIS A 309 1.63 -39.15 -30.14
CA HIS A 309 2.03 -38.76 -31.48
C HIS A 309 3.49 -39.14 -31.71
N SER A 310 3.74 -40.27 -32.38
CA SER A 310 5.06 -40.58 -32.92
C SER A 310 5.27 -39.76 -34.19
N LEU A 311 6.14 -38.75 -34.12
CA LEU A 311 6.74 -38.15 -35.31
C LEU A 311 7.64 -39.21 -35.96
N LYS A 312 7.14 -39.83 -37.04
CA LYS A 312 7.98 -40.58 -37.99
C LYS A 312 8.82 -39.64 -38.82
#